data_AF-A0A944DJ62-F1
#
_entry.id   AF-A0A944DJ62-F1
#
_cell.length_a   1.000
_cell.length_b   1.000
_cell.length_c   1.000
_cell.angle_alpha   90.00
_cell.angle_beta   90.00
_cell.angle_gamma   90.00
#
_symmetry.space_group_name_H-M   'P 1'
#
loop_
_entity.id
_entity.type
_entity.pdbx_description
1 polymer ?
#
loop_
_entity_poly.entity_id
_entity_poly.type
_entity_poly.pdbx_seq_one_letter_code
_entity_poly.pdbx_strand_id
1 'polypeptide(L)'
;MRRDPRLVPLSREHHAALRLGRALMAGAGRELLAQMRPELRAHFDEEERDLLPVLREAGETALVARLLDEHRMLDRLFDDAQAGRQSAAAGEALIAHVRFEERELFPVFEAQLDPLPA
;
A
#
# COMPACT_ATOMS: atom_id res chain seq x y z
N MET A 1 -16.83 4.46 14.06
CA MET A 1 -16.30 3.10 13.86
C MET A 1 -14.94 3.01 14.54
N ARG A 2 -14.69 1.93 15.29
CA ARG A 2 -13.33 1.62 15.76
C ARG A 2 -12.61 0.95 14.60
N ARG A 3 -11.38 1.39 14.31
CA ARG A 3 -10.57 0.82 13.23
C ARG A 3 -10.30 -0.66 13.51
N ASP A 4 -10.43 -1.55 12.52
CA ASP A 4 -10.15 -2.98 12.72
C ASP A 4 -8.70 -3.15 13.21
N PRO A 5 -8.42 -3.99 14.22
CA PRO A 5 -7.08 -4.16 14.78
C PRO A 5 -6.00 -4.52 13.74
N ARG A 6 -6.35 -5.22 12.65
CA ARG A 6 -5.43 -5.57 11.55
C ARG A 6 -4.98 -4.35 10.77
N LEU A 7 -5.81 -3.32 10.67
CA LEU A 7 -5.50 -2.12 9.89
C LEU A 7 -4.61 -1.13 10.66
N VAL A 8 -4.63 -1.18 11.99
CA VAL A 8 -3.82 -0.28 12.83
C VAL A 8 -2.31 -0.37 12.54
N PRO A 9 -1.67 -1.55 12.51
CA PRO A 9 -0.24 -1.65 12.18
C PRO A 9 0.05 -1.19 10.74
N LEU A 10 -0.72 -1.65 9.76
CA LEU A 10 -0.59 -1.25 8.35
C LEU A 10 -0.61 0.28 8.18
N SER A 11 -1.61 0.93 8.78
CA SER A 11 -1.76 2.39 8.69
C SER A 11 -0.63 3.17 9.36
N ARG A 12 0.05 2.58 10.36
CA ARG A 12 1.21 3.22 11.01
C ARG A 12 2.42 3.20 10.09
N GLU A 13 2.61 2.12 9.33
CA GLU A 13 3.72 1.93 8.40
C GLU A 13 3.62 2.89 7.20
N HIS A 14 2.39 3.27 6.80
CA HIS A 14 2.14 4.30 5.78
C HIS A 14 2.83 5.64 6.05
N HIS A 15 3.04 6.02 7.31
CA HIS A 15 3.77 7.25 7.61
C HIS A 15 5.20 7.22 7.10
N ALA A 16 5.89 6.08 7.18
CA ALA A 16 7.23 5.92 6.65
C ALA A 16 7.20 5.89 5.11
N ALA A 17 6.26 5.14 4.52
CA ALA A 17 6.07 5.10 3.06
C ALA A 17 5.83 6.49 2.45
N LEU A 18 5.00 7.32 3.09
CA LEU A 18 4.74 8.70 2.64
C LEU A 18 5.95 9.63 2.76
N ARG A 19 6.86 9.39 3.73
CA ARG A 19 8.13 10.14 3.80
C ARG A 19 9.06 9.71 2.69
N LEU A 20 9.16 8.40 2.45
CA LEU A 20 9.94 7.86 1.34
C LEU A 20 9.44 8.38 -0.02
N GLY A 21 8.13 8.36 -0.26
CA GLY A 21 7.55 8.87 -1.50
C GLY A 21 7.93 10.32 -1.78
N ARG A 22 7.86 11.19 -0.76
CA ARG A 22 8.29 12.60 -0.88
C ARG A 22 9.79 12.73 -1.14
N ALA A 23 10.63 11.92 -0.49
CA ALA A 23 12.06 11.92 -0.73
C ALA A 23 12.41 11.45 -2.15
N LEU A 24 11.70 10.45 -2.67
CA LEU A 24 11.84 9.94 -4.04
C LEU A 24 11.43 10.99 -5.08
N MET A 25 10.33 11.72 -4.85
CA MET A 25 9.93 12.87 -5.67
C MET A 25 10.96 14.01 -5.65
N ALA A 26 11.62 14.23 -4.53
CA ALA A 26 12.70 15.21 -4.41
C ALA A 26 14.05 14.72 -4.97
N GLY A 27 14.13 13.49 -5.47
CA GLY A 27 15.38 12.90 -6.00
C GLY A 27 16.40 12.51 -4.93
N ALA A 28 16.02 12.51 -3.64
CA ALA A 28 16.90 12.19 -2.50
C ALA A 28 16.53 10.87 -1.80
N GLY A 29 15.55 10.13 -2.32
CA GLY A 29 14.96 8.97 -1.65
C GLY A 29 15.64 7.62 -1.91
N ARG A 30 16.68 7.54 -2.74
CA ARG A 30 17.26 6.27 -3.20
C ARG A 30 17.86 5.42 -2.07
N GLU A 31 18.68 6.01 -1.20
CA GLU A 31 19.27 5.29 -0.08
C GLU A 31 18.22 4.85 0.94
N LEU A 32 17.21 5.70 1.17
CA LEU A 32 16.09 5.38 2.04
C LEU A 32 15.23 4.25 1.45
N LEU A 33 14.99 4.27 0.13
CA LEU A 33 14.33 3.19 -0.58
C LEU A 33 15.08 1.88 -0.38
N ALA A 34 16.40 1.87 -0.58
CA ALA A 34 17.24 0.68 -0.38
C ALA A 34 17.08 0.09 1.02
N GLN A 35 17.05 0.95 2.05
CA GLN A 35 16.86 0.54 3.44
C GLN A 35 15.46 0.00 3.70
N MET A 36 14.43 0.61 3.13
CA MET A 36 13.02 0.29 3.39
C MET A 36 12.44 -0.80 2.47
N ARG A 37 13.16 -1.26 1.44
CA ARG A 37 12.64 -2.27 0.50
C ARG A 37 12.14 -3.54 1.20
N PRO A 38 12.85 -4.13 2.17
CA PRO A 38 12.37 -5.31 2.89
C PRO A 38 11.06 -5.05 3.66
N GLU A 39 10.94 -3.92 4.34
CA GLU A 39 9.76 -3.56 5.13
C GLU A 39 8.56 -3.27 4.23
N LEU A 40 8.76 -2.55 3.12
CA LEU A 40 7.69 -2.32 2.12
C LEU A 40 7.19 -3.63 1.54
N ARG A 41 8.10 -4.57 1.27
CA ARG A 41 7.72 -5.89 0.76
C ARG A 41 6.92 -6.68 1.80
N ALA A 42 7.38 -6.67 3.06
CA ALA A 42 6.68 -7.33 4.15
C ALA A 42 5.28 -6.73 4.39
N HIS A 43 5.15 -5.40 4.24
CA HIS A 43 3.89 -4.69 4.30
C HIS A 43 2.90 -5.18 3.23
N PHE A 44 3.32 -5.19 1.95
CA PHE A 44 2.48 -5.70 0.85
C PHE A 44 2.07 -7.16 1.07
N ASP A 45 3.02 -8.02 1.50
CA ASP A 45 2.73 -9.43 1.75
C ASP A 45 1.71 -9.59 2.92
N GLU A 46 1.74 -8.71 3.92
CA GLU A 46 0.77 -8.68 5.04
C GLU A 46 -0.62 -8.25 4.57
N GLU A 47 -0.73 -7.19 3.78
CA GLU A 47 -2.01 -6.75 3.20
C GLU A 47 -2.62 -7.83 2.31
N GLU A 48 -1.80 -8.45 1.45
CA GLU A 48 -2.26 -9.51 0.57
C GLU A 48 -2.77 -10.73 1.35
N ARG A 49 -2.07 -11.08 2.43
CA ARG A 49 -2.42 -12.21 3.30
C ARG A 49 -3.70 -11.96 4.09
N ASP A 50 -3.84 -10.77 4.66
CA ASP A 50 -4.85 -10.51 5.68
C ASP A 50 -6.13 -9.86 5.10
N LEU A 51 -6.02 -9.13 3.99
CA LEU A 51 -7.14 -8.40 3.39
C LEU A 51 -7.80 -9.17 2.24
N LEU A 52 -7.01 -9.77 1.34
CA LEU A 52 -7.54 -10.38 0.13
C LEU A 52 -8.53 -11.53 0.37
N PRO A 53 -8.38 -12.41 1.39
CA PRO A 53 -9.36 -13.46 1.64
C PRO A 53 -10.77 -12.89 1.88
N VAL A 54 -10.87 -11.86 2.72
CA VAL A 54 -12.14 -11.20 3.07
C VAL A 54 -12.73 -10.49 1.86
N LEU A 55 -11.92 -9.72 1.13
CA LEU A 55 -12.38 -8.99 -0.04
C LEU A 55 -12.85 -9.93 -1.16
N ARG A 56 -12.17 -11.06 -1.35
CA ARG A 56 -12.58 -12.08 -2.34
C ARG A 56 -13.91 -12.73 -1.96
N GLU A 57 -14.09 -13.07 -0.68
CA GLU A 57 -15.34 -13.65 -0.19
C GLU A 57 -16.52 -12.68 -0.35
N ALA A 58 -16.28 -11.38 -0.14
CA ALA A 58 -17.25 -10.31 -0.37
C ALA A 58 -17.50 -9.98 -1.86
N GLY A 59 -16.76 -10.59 -2.79
CA GLY A 59 -16.90 -10.32 -4.23
C GLY A 59 -16.23 -9.02 -4.72
N GLU A 60 -15.39 -8.38 -3.90
CA GLU A 60 -14.66 -7.13 -4.18
C GLU A 60 -13.48 -7.34 -5.13
N THR A 61 -13.72 -8.05 -6.23
CA THR A 61 -12.70 -8.51 -7.20
C THR A 61 -11.93 -7.37 -7.85
N ALA A 62 -12.55 -6.19 -8.05
CA ALA A 62 -11.90 -5.02 -8.62
C ALA A 62 -10.86 -4.42 -7.66
N LEU A 63 -11.16 -4.35 -6.36
CA LEU A 63 -10.21 -3.87 -5.33
C LEU A 63 -9.05 -4.84 -5.16
N VAL A 64 -9.34 -6.14 -5.16
CA VAL A 64 -8.32 -7.21 -5.12
C VAL A 64 -7.36 -7.09 -6.31
N ALA A 65 -7.89 -6.92 -7.52
CA ALA A 65 -7.07 -6.78 -8.72
C ALA A 65 -6.21 -5.51 -8.67
N ARG A 66 -6.82 -4.37 -8.28
CA ARG A 66 -6.11 -3.09 -8.16
C ARG A 66 -4.95 -3.16 -7.16
N LEU A 67 -5.17 -3.71 -5.96
CA LEU A 67 -4.12 -3.83 -4.95
C LEU A 67 -2.91 -4.60 -5.49
N LEU A 68 -3.15 -5.79 -6.06
CA LEU A 68 -2.11 -6.65 -6.62
C LEU A 68 -1.37 -5.99 -7.79
N ASP A 69 -2.07 -5.23 -8.63
CA ASP A 69 -1.46 -4.54 -9.76
C ASP A 69 -0.64 -3.32 -9.32
N GLU A 70 -1.10 -2.57 -8.33
CA GLU A 70 -0.35 -1.47 -7.73
C GLU A 70 0.93 -1.98 -7.03
N HIS A 71 0.88 -3.08 -6.29
CA HIS A 71 2.07 -3.72 -5.69
C HIS A 71 3.11 -4.11 -6.75
N ARG A 72 2.69 -4.80 -7.82
CA ARG A 72 3.59 -5.18 -8.91
C ARG A 72 4.16 -3.98 -9.64
N MET A 73 3.37 -2.93 -9.82
CA MET A 73 3.83 -1.69 -10.44
C MET A 73 4.89 -0.99 -9.55
N LEU A 74 4.62 -0.90 -8.25
CA LEU A 74 5.54 -0.31 -7.28
C LEU A 74 6.87 -1.06 -7.23
N ASP A 75 6.85 -2.40 -7.22
CA ASP A 75 8.07 -3.19 -7.28
C ASP A 75 8.96 -2.82 -8.47
N ARG A 76 8.38 -2.72 -9.67
CA ARG A 76 9.13 -2.31 -10.88
C ARG A 76 9.65 -0.87 -10.77
N LEU A 77 8.83 0.05 -10.28
CA LEU A 77 9.22 1.46 -10.10
C LEU A 77 10.32 1.62 -9.07
N PHE A 78 10.31 0.81 -8.00
CA PHE A 78 11.36 0.80 -7.01
C PHE A 78 12.68 0.28 -7.57
N ASP A 79 12.64 -0.76 -8.41
CA ASP A 79 13.83 -1.26 -9.07
C ASP A 79 14.41 -0.22 -10.05
N ASP A 80 13.56 0.49 -10.80
CA ASP A 80 13.97 1.61 -11.64
C ASP A 80 14.57 2.76 -10.82
N ALA A 81 13.93 3.14 -9.71
CA ALA A 81 14.40 4.18 -8.80
C ALA A 81 15.78 3.84 -8.20
N GLN A 82 16.00 2.57 -7.87
CA GLN A 82 17.30 2.08 -7.40
C GLN A 82 18.39 2.11 -8.48
N ALA A 83 18.00 1.94 -9.74
CA ALA A 83 18.86 2.15 -10.90
C ALA A 83 19.02 3.63 -11.29
N GLY A 84 18.47 4.57 -10.52
CA GLY A 84 18.57 6.01 -10.77
C GLY A 84 17.61 6.55 -11.84
N ARG A 85 16.57 5.80 -12.20
CA ARG A 85 15.53 6.20 -13.16
C ARG A 85 14.18 6.33 -12.47
N GLN A 86 13.25 7.11 -13.01
CA GLN A 86 11.85 7.10 -12.55
C GLN A 86 11.62 7.32 -11.04
N SER A 87 12.57 7.93 -10.31
CA SER A 87 12.46 8.15 -8.86
C SER A 87 11.21 8.94 -8.50
N ALA A 88 10.91 10.01 -9.25
CA ALA A 88 9.70 10.79 -9.00
C ALA A 88 8.42 9.98 -9.22
N ALA A 89 8.36 9.19 -10.30
CA ALA A 89 7.21 8.33 -10.58
C ALA A 89 7.01 7.26 -9.49
N ALA A 90 8.09 6.67 -8.97
CA ALA A 90 8.02 5.74 -7.83
C ALA A 90 7.44 6.41 -6.58
N GLY A 91 7.87 7.65 -6.29
CA GLY A 91 7.36 8.40 -5.15
C GLY A 91 5.89 8.81 -5.29
N GLU A 92 5.48 9.24 -6.48
CA GLU A 92 4.08 9.57 -6.80
C GLU A 92 3.18 8.34 -6.68
N ALA A 93 3.61 7.21 -7.25
CA ALA A 93 2.89 5.94 -7.17
C ALA A 93 2.73 5.49 -5.72
N LEU A 94 3.78 5.55 -4.91
CA LEU A 94 3.72 5.12 -3.51
C LEU A 94 2.76 5.98 -2.69
N ILE A 95 2.73 7.29 -2.92
CA ILE A 95 1.79 8.19 -2.24
C ILE A 95 0.35 7.92 -2.72
N ALA A 96 0.14 7.67 -4.01
CA ALA A 96 -1.17 7.36 -4.56
C ALA A 96 -1.72 6.05 -3.99
N HIS A 97 -0.87 5.04 -3.88
CA HIS A 97 -1.17 3.73 -3.33
C HIS A 97 -1.61 3.81 -1.86
N VAL A 98 -0.82 4.46 -1.01
CA VAL A 98 -1.20 4.69 0.41
C VAL A 98 -2.53 5.43 0.54
N ARG A 99 -2.81 6.38 -0.36
CA ARG A 99 -4.10 7.10 -0.36
C ARG A 99 -5.25 6.20 -0.76
N PHE A 100 -5.03 5.32 -1.73
CA PHE A 100 -6.00 4.32 -2.14
C PHE A 100 -6.35 3.39 -0.97
N GLU A 101 -5.34 2.88 -0.26
CA GLU A 101 -5.56 1.98 0.87
C GLU A 101 -6.38 2.65 1.98
N GLU A 102 -5.92 3.82 2.42
CA GLU A 102 -6.55 4.55 3.54
C GLU A 102 -7.98 5.03 3.22
N ARG A 103 -8.26 5.39 1.96
CA ARG A 103 -9.51 6.08 1.60
C ARG A 103 -10.52 5.21 0.89
N GLU A 104 -10.09 4.10 0.32
CA GLU A 104 -10.94 3.22 -0.50
C GLU A 104 -10.88 1.79 0.02
N LEU A 105 -9.70 1.16 0.03
CA LEU A 105 -9.57 -0.26 0.36
C LEU A 105 -9.98 -0.59 1.80
N PHE A 106 -9.38 0.12 2.76
CA PHE A 106 -9.58 -0.14 4.19
C PHE A 106 -11.02 0.13 4.64
N PRO A 107 -11.67 1.26 4.25
CA PRO A 107 -13.09 1.45 4.54
C PRO A 107 -13.99 0.34 3.99
N VAL A 108 -13.73 -0.15 2.77
CA VAL A 108 -14.52 -1.27 2.21
C VAL A 108 -14.26 -2.54 3.01
N PHE A 109 -13.00 -2.86 3.32
CA PHE A 109 -12.66 -4.02 4.13
C PHE A 109 -13.36 -4.00 5.50
N GLU A 110 -13.38 -2.86 6.20
CA GLU A 110 -14.08 -2.71 7.48
C GLU A 110 -15.60 -2.91 7.33
N ALA A 111 -16.20 -2.42 6.25
CA ALA A 111 -17.63 -2.59 6.00
C ALA A 111 -18.04 -4.08 5.81
N GLN A 112 -17.12 -4.93 5.33
CA GLN A 112 -17.38 -6.37 5.21
C GLN A 112 -17.32 -7.12 6.55
N LEU A 113 -16.68 -6.54 7.57
CA LEU A 113 -16.44 -7.18 8.86
C LEU A 113 -17.50 -6.83 9.91
N ASP A 114 -18.17 -5.70 9.76
CA ASP A 114 -19.27 -5.28 10.60
C ASP A 114 -20.48 -4.97 9.69
N PRO A 115 -21.16 -6.01 9.15
CA PRO A 115 -22.39 -5.79 8.42
C PRO A 115 -23.38 -5.18 9.42
N LEU A 116 -23.67 -3.88 9.25
CA LEU A 116 -24.76 -3.22 9.97
C LEU A 116 -25.97 -4.16 9.93
N PRO A 117 -26.62 -4.45 11.08
CA PRO A 117 -27.83 -5.27 11.05
C PRO A 117 -28.83 -4.57 10.13
N ALA A 118 -29.31 -5.33 9.15
CA ALA A 118 -30.35 -4.93 8.21
C ALA A 118 -31.61 -4.43 8.92
#